data_AF-A0A4R3M0Q8-F1
#
_entry.id   AF-A0A4R3M0Q8-F1
#
_cell.length_a   1.000
_cell.length_b   1.000
_cell.length_c   1.000
_cell.angle_alpha   90.00
_cell.angle_beta   90.00
_cell.angle_gamma   90.00
#
_symmetry.space_group_name_H-M   'P 1'
#
loop_
_entity.id
_entity.type
_entity.pdbx_description
1 polymer ?
#
loop_
_entity_poly.entity_id
_entity_poly.type
_entity_poly.pdbx_seq_one_letter_code
_entity_poly.pdbx_strand_id
1 'polypeptide(L)' 'MPECLDDFIADDNPVRVIDAFVDELSLVSIGFDRAAPAATGRPSYHPAVLLNIYIYGYLNRAQSSRRLERE' A
#
# COMPACT_ATOMS: atom_id res chain seq x y z
N MET A 1 13.89 9.65 18.82
CA MET A 1 13.61 9.81 17.37
C MET A 1 12.33 10.62 17.24
N PRO A 2 12.13 11.39 16.16
CA PRO A 2 10.82 11.98 15.87
C PRO A 2 9.78 10.88 15.67
N GLU A 3 8.52 11.18 15.97
CA GLU A 3 7.39 10.29 15.77
C GLU A 3 7.22 9.99 14.27
N CYS A 4 6.97 8.72 13.93
CA CYS A 4 6.67 8.26 12.59
C CYS A 4 5.16 7.96 12.45
N LEU A 5 4.68 7.91 11.20
CA LEU A 5 3.26 7.65 10.94
C LEU A 5 2.78 6.32 11.58
N ASP A 6 3.66 5.33 11.62
CA ASP A 6 3.38 4.01 12.19
C ASP A 6 3.13 4.03 13.70
N ASP A 7 3.59 5.07 14.41
CA ASP A 7 3.34 5.26 15.84
C ASP A 7 1.87 5.64 16.13
N PHE A 8 1.15 6.12 15.12
CA PHE A 8 -0.27 6.49 15.20
C PHE A 8 -1.22 5.36 14.76
N ILE A 9 -0.67 4.26 14.26
CA ILE A 9 -1.43 3.09 13.82
C ILE A 9 -1.55 2.12 15.00
N ALA A 10 -2.76 1.84 15.46
CA ALA A 10 -2.99 0.85 16.51
C ALA A 10 -2.41 -0.54 16.13
N ASP A 11 -1.93 -1.30 17.11
CA ASP A 11 -1.32 -2.62 16.88
C ASP A 11 -2.29 -3.64 16.27
N ASP A 12 -3.59 -3.49 16.55
CA ASP A 12 -4.67 -4.34 16.03
C ASP A 12 -5.26 -3.82 14.71
N ASN A 13 -4.72 -2.73 14.15
CA ASN A 13 -5.23 -2.18 12.92
C ASN A 13 -4.98 -3.14 11.73
N PRO A 14 -6.01 -3.48 10.94
CA PRO A 14 -5.86 -4.40 9.80
C PRO A 14 -4.85 -3.93 8.76
N VAL A 15 -4.52 -2.64 8.70
CA VAL A 15 -3.49 -2.10 7.79
C VAL A 15 -2.14 -2.80 7.96
N ARG A 16 -1.78 -3.21 9.19
CA ARG A 16 -0.52 -3.91 9.46
C ARG A 16 -0.48 -5.29 8.80
N VAL A 17 -1.61 -6.00 8.78
CA VAL A 17 -1.73 -7.31 8.13
C VAL A 17 -1.69 -7.15 6.61
N ILE A 18 -2.33 -6.10 6.09
CA ILE A 18 -2.33 -5.81 4.64
C ILE A 18 -0.90 -5.48 4.17
N ASP A 19 -0.20 -4.63 4.91
CA ASP A 19 1.16 -4.21 4.57
C ASP A 19 2.13 -5.40 4.60
N ALA A 20 2.13 -6.19 5.67
CA ALA A 20 2.93 -7.40 5.77
C ALA A 20 2.62 -8.41 4.64
N PHE A 21 1.33 -8.59 4.30
CA PHE A 21 0.94 -9.45 3.20
C PHE A 21 1.47 -8.97 1.84
N VAL A 22 1.39 -7.66 1.57
CA VAL A 22 1.86 -7.10 0.29
C VAL A 22 3.39 -7.13 0.20
N ASP A 23 4.09 -6.92 1.31
CA ASP A 23 5.56 -7.01 1.37
C ASP A 23 6.09 -8.42 1.10
N GLU A 24 5.33 -9.46 1.46
CA GLU A 24 5.68 -10.85 1.15
C GLU A 24 5.47 -11.21 -0.34
N LEU A 25 4.73 -10.40 -1.11
CA LEU A 25 4.44 -10.69 -2.51
C LEU A 25 5.61 -10.29 -3.43
N SER A 26 6.04 -11.25 -4.26
CA SER A 26 6.89 -10.92 -5.41
C SER A 26 6.05 -10.28 -6.52
N LEU A 27 5.88 -8.96 -6.46
CA LEU A 27 5.06 -8.20 -7.41
C LEU A 27 5.50 -8.40 -8.87
N VAL A 28 6.80 -8.52 -9.13
CA VAL A 28 7.34 -8.80 -10.47
C VAL A 28 6.85 -10.17 -10.97
N SER A 29 6.85 -11.20 -10.11
CA SER A 29 6.46 -12.57 -10.50
C SER A 29 4.98 -12.70 -10.89
N ILE A 30 4.13 -11.81 -10.37
CA ILE A 30 2.68 -11.81 -10.63
C ILE A 30 2.26 -10.79 -11.70
N GLY A 31 3.23 -10.21 -12.43
CA GLY A 31 2.98 -9.37 -13.61
C GLY A 31 2.95 -7.85 -13.35
N PHE A 32 3.41 -7.38 -12.18
CA PHE A 32 3.66 -5.94 -12.00
C PHE A 32 5.04 -5.56 -12.55
N ASP A 33 5.16 -5.47 -13.87
CA ASP A 33 6.42 -5.12 -14.56
C ASP A 33 6.99 -3.76 -14.13
N ARG A 34 6.12 -2.85 -13.69
CA ARG A 34 6.49 -1.51 -13.18
C ARG A 34 6.93 -1.50 -11.71
N ALA A 35 7.01 -2.65 -11.06
CA ALA A 35 7.64 -2.76 -9.73
C ALA A 35 9.15 -2.48 -9.81
N ALA A 36 9.78 -2.83 -10.94
CA ALA A 36 11.14 -2.39 -11.23
C ALA A 36 11.12 -0.93 -11.72
N PRO A 37 11.79 0.00 -11.03
CA PRO A 37 11.84 1.39 -11.48
C PRO A 37 12.63 1.52 -12.78
N ALA A 38 12.22 2.45 -13.63
CA ALA A 38 12.96 2.78 -14.85
C ALA A 38 14.34 3.36 -14.51
N ALA A 39 15.34 3.07 -15.35
CA ALA A 39 16.72 3.55 -15.16
C ALA A 39 16.86 5.09 -15.20
N THR A 40 15.92 5.78 -15.86
CA THR A 40 15.91 7.24 -16.00
C THR A 40 14.49 7.78 -15.90
N GLY A 41 14.34 8.99 -15.34
CA GLY A 41 13.06 9.68 -15.18
C GLY A 41 12.51 9.61 -13.76
N ARG A 42 11.34 10.21 -13.54
CA ARG A 42 10.66 10.14 -12.24
C ARG A 42 10.00 8.76 -12.11
N PRO A 43 10.31 7.97 -11.08
CA PRO A 43 9.64 6.70 -10.86
C PRO A 43 8.14 6.95 -10.63
N SER A 44 7.30 6.07 -11.17
CA SER A 44 5.89 6.02 -10.79
C SER A 44 5.75 5.58 -9.34
N TYR A 45 4.55 5.73 -8.76
CA TYR A 45 4.24 5.07 -7.49
C TYR A 45 4.56 3.58 -7.57
N HIS A 46 5.16 3.05 -6.50
CA HIS A 46 5.44 1.63 -6.42
C HIS A 46 4.12 0.85 -6.34
N PRO A 47 3.93 -0.23 -7.11
CA PRO A 47 2.67 -0.97 -7.15
C PRO A 47 2.23 -1.52 -5.80
N ALA A 48 3.16 -1.80 -4.88
CA ALA A 48 2.83 -2.21 -3.49
C ALA A 48 1.92 -1.19 -2.80
N VAL A 49 2.24 0.10 -2.92
CA VAL A 49 1.47 1.18 -2.28
C VAL A 49 0.05 1.23 -2.82
N LEU A 50 -0.10 1.08 -4.14
CA LEU A 50 -1.42 1.07 -4.78
C LEU A 50 -2.23 -0.19 -4.41
N LEU A 51 -1.55 -1.33 -4.26
CA LEU A 51 -2.17 -2.58 -3.84
C LEU A 51 -2.64 -2.52 -2.38
N ASN A 52 -1.83 -1.95 -1.48
CA ASN A 52 -2.21 -1.69 -0.09
C ASN A 52 -3.52 -0.88 -0.02
N ILE A 53 -3.58 0.24 -0.75
CA ILE A 53 -4.78 1.09 -0.80
C ILE A 53 -5.99 0.34 -1.38
N TYR A 54 -5.79 -0.45 -2.43
CA TYR A 54 -6.86 -1.22 -3.05
C TYR A 54 -7.44 -2.28 -2.12
N ILE A 55 -6.58 -3.07 -1.46
CA ILE A 55 -7.00 -4.11 -0.51
C ILE A 55 -7.71 -3.45 0.69
N TYR A 56 -7.14 -2.39 1.24
CA TYR A 56 -7.73 -1.65 2.36
C TYR A 56 -9.13 -1.12 2.01
N GLY A 57 -9.28 -0.46 0.86
CA GLY A 57 -10.59 0.03 0.40
C GLY A 57 -11.59 -1.10 0.10
N TYR A 58 -11.12 -2.22 -0.44
CA TYR A 58 -11.95 -3.40 -0.69
C TYR A 58 -12.50 -3.99 0.63
N LEU A 59 -11.64 -4.19 1.62
CA LEU A 59 -12.03 -4.74 2.94
C LEU A 59 -13.01 -3.81 3.68
N ASN A 60 -12.81 -2.49 3.57
CA ASN A 60 -13.70 -1.48 4.17
C ASN A 60 -14.94 -1.17 3.31
N ARG A 61 -15.16 -1.89 2.20
CA ARG A 61 -16.27 -1.64 1.24
C ARG A 61 -16.36 -0.18 0.77
N ALA A 62 -15.21 0.49 0.70
CA ALA A 62 -15.05 1.89 0.34
C ALA A 62 -14.33 1.99 -1.02
N GLN A 63 -15.10 2.09 -2.10
CA GLN A 63 -14.55 2.17 -3.47
C GLN A 63 -14.19 3.60 -3.92
N SER A 64 -14.50 4.61 -3.10
CA SER A 64 -14.19 6.01 -3.42
C SER A 64 -12.94 6.44 -2.66
N SER A 65 -11.93 6.94 -3.38
CA SER A 65 -10.72 7.49 -2.75
C SER A 65 -11.04 8.56 -1.70
N ARG A 66 -12.00 9.44 -1.99
CA ARG A 66 -12.45 10.49 -1.04
C ARG A 66 -13.10 9.95 0.22
N ARG A 67 -13.73 8.77 0.14
CA ARG A 67 -14.29 8.10 1.32
C ARG A 67 -13.19 7.44 2.14
N LEU A 68 -12.18 6.89 1.46
CA LEU A 68 -11.01 6.28 2.09
C LEU A 68 -10.14 7.30 2.81
N GLU A 69 -9.97 8.51 2.25
CA GLU A 69 -9.22 9.61 2.87
C GLU A 69 -9.83 10.14 4.18
N ARG A 70 -11.08 9.76 4.51
CA ARG A 70 -11.82 10.24 5.69
C ARG A 70 -11.90 9.22 6.81
N GLU A 71 -11.51 7.98 6.54
CA GLU A 71 -11.28 6.95 7.57
C GLU A 71 -9.88 7.10 8.14
#